data_AF-A0A261AJ53-F1
#
_entry.id   AF-A0A261AJ53-F1
#
_cell.length_a   1.000
_cell.length_b   1.000
_cell.length_c   1.000
_cell.angle_alpha   90.00
_cell.angle_beta   90.00
_cell.angle_gamma   90.00
#
_symmetry.space_group_name_H-M   'P 1'
#
loop_
_entity.id
_entity.type
_entity.pdbx_description
1 polymer ?
#
loop_
_entity_poly.entity_id
_entity_poly.type
_entity_poly.pdbx_seq_one_letter_code
_entity_poly.pdbx_strand_id
1 'polypeptide(L)'
;MIVFFSGKSVQYPDKVETKLIRLADAVGMTKFLNDPKYEPVNMISFGAKKYFLSRRPKTEALLPGGFINLAIAAQTTFAARLRLTQAMEKAGIENMIYCDTDSVIYKESIGENKLESMRGEQLGFLTDEIPAGRKLKEVVVMAPKMYALRMEDQQVTSSYSVKAKGVSLTSKNSEAISFNTMKETVKDFISEGISEPLVAKMMTFKRGDNALDGHHRQTSQPKDG
;
A
#
# COMPACT_ATOMS: atom_id res chain seq x y z
N MET A 1 12.98 -0.58 11.44
CA MET A 1 14.22 -1.34 11.12
C MET A 1 13.95 -2.83 10.86
N ILE A 2 13.13 -3.51 11.67
CA ILE A 2 12.88 -4.97 11.55
C ILE A 2 12.15 -5.36 10.25
N VAL A 3 11.09 -4.65 9.86
CA VAL A 3 10.35 -4.90 8.59
C VAL A 3 11.24 -4.72 7.35
N PHE A 4 12.18 -3.79 7.43
CA PHE A 4 13.14 -3.56 6.35
C PHE A 4 14.18 -4.68 6.27
N PHE A 5 14.55 -5.28 7.41
CA PHE A 5 15.43 -6.43 7.46
C PHE A 5 14.77 -7.66 6.85
N SER A 6 13.54 -8.01 7.26
CA SER A 6 12.81 -9.14 6.67
C SER A 6 12.57 -8.96 5.16
N GLY A 7 12.22 -7.75 4.73
CA GLY A 7 12.07 -7.42 3.30
C GLY A 7 13.37 -7.55 2.49
N LYS A 8 14.51 -7.16 3.08
CA LYS A 8 15.84 -7.36 2.46
C LYS A 8 16.23 -8.83 2.37
N SER A 9 15.81 -9.64 3.35
CA SER A 9 16.12 -11.08 3.36
C SER A 9 15.41 -11.90 2.28
N VAL A 10 14.34 -11.36 1.65
CA VAL A 10 13.62 -11.96 0.50
C VAL A 10 13.88 -11.20 -0.80
N GLN A 11 14.95 -10.41 -0.87
CA GLN A 11 15.22 -9.64 -2.06
C GLN A 11 15.44 -10.57 -3.27
N TYR A 12 14.57 -10.45 -4.29
CA TYR A 12 14.75 -11.21 -5.52
C TYR A 12 16.10 -10.85 -6.17
N PRO A 13 16.98 -11.83 -6.48
CA PRO A 13 18.31 -11.56 -7.00
C PRO A 13 18.31 -11.16 -8.48
N ASP A 14 17.36 -11.65 -9.26
CA ASP A 14 17.23 -11.30 -10.69
C ASP A 14 16.45 -9.99 -10.88
N LYS A 15 17.14 -8.87 -10.62
CA LYS A 15 16.57 -7.53 -10.80
C LYS A 15 17.11 -6.87 -12.05
N VAL A 16 16.19 -6.38 -12.88
CA VAL A 16 16.55 -5.50 -14.00
C VAL A 16 16.96 -4.14 -13.47
N GLU A 17 18.20 -3.76 -13.70
CA GLU A 17 18.74 -2.45 -13.35
C GLU A 17 18.51 -1.48 -14.51
N THR A 18 17.87 -0.34 -14.23
CA THR A 18 17.70 0.72 -15.23
C THR A 18 18.42 1.99 -14.78
N LYS A 19 19.31 2.51 -15.63
CA LYS A 19 20.02 3.79 -15.40
C LYS A 19 19.71 4.79 -16.50
N LEU A 20 19.62 6.06 -16.11
CA LEU A 20 19.53 7.19 -17.03
C LEU A 20 20.96 7.68 -17.33
N ILE A 21 21.39 7.59 -18.57
CA ILE A 21 22.73 8.02 -19.02
C ILE A 21 22.58 9.12 -20.08
N ARG A 22 23.50 10.09 -20.08
CA ARG A 22 23.54 11.17 -21.08
C ARG A 22 24.24 10.68 -22.34
N LEU A 23 23.78 11.11 -23.52
CA LEU A 23 24.39 10.77 -24.81
C LEU A 23 25.87 11.20 -24.90
N ALA A 24 26.23 12.31 -24.26
CA ALA A 24 27.62 12.78 -24.20
C ALA A 24 28.56 11.83 -23.42
N ASP A 25 28.02 10.91 -22.62
CA ASP A 25 28.76 9.93 -21.83
C ASP A 25 28.74 8.56 -22.52
N ALA A 26 29.28 8.52 -23.74
CA ALA A 26 29.37 7.29 -24.53
C ALA A 26 30.23 6.20 -23.85
N VAL A 27 31.24 6.62 -23.08
CA VAL A 27 32.12 5.70 -22.33
C VAL A 27 31.36 5.03 -21.19
N GLY A 28 30.58 5.78 -20.41
CA GLY A 28 29.73 5.25 -19.34
C GLY A 28 28.65 4.30 -19.88
N MET A 29 28.08 4.60 -21.05
CA MET A 29 27.12 3.74 -21.74
C MET A 29 27.73 2.41 -22.16
N THR A 30 28.86 2.43 -22.88
CA THR A 30 29.55 1.22 -23.34
C THR A 30 29.99 0.35 -22.17
N LYS A 31 30.52 0.96 -21.09
CA LYS A 31 30.93 0.23 -19.88
C LYS A 31 29.75 -0.41 -19.15
N PHE A 32 28.58 0.24 -19.17
CA PHE A 32 27.38 -0.27 -18.51
C PHE A 32 26.75 -1.46 -19.25
N LEU A 33 26.76 -1.42 -20.59
CA LEU A 33 26.18 -2.47 -21.45
C LEU A 33 27.12 -3.67 -21.66
N ASN A 34 28.43 -3.45 -21.74
CA ASN A 34 29.41 -4.50 -22.03
C ASN A 34 29.93 -5.22 -20.77
N ASP A 35 29.24 -5.09 -19.63
CA ASP A 35 29.60 -5.81 -18.42
C ASP A 35 29.29 -7.30 -18.60
N PRO A 36 30.29 -8.21 -18.58
CA PRO A 36 30.09 -9.62 -18.94
C PRO A 36 29.11 -10.36 -18.01
N LYS A 37 28.89 -9.82 -16.80
CA LYS A 37 27.97 -10.36 -15.79
C LYS A 37 26.50 -10.05 -16.07
N TYR A 38 26.22 -9.12 -16.98
CA TYR A 38 24.88 -8.63 -17.26
C TYR A 38 24.56 -8.78 -18.76
N GLU A 39 23.27 -8.85 -19.06
CA GLU A 39 22.73 -8.83 -20.41
C GLU A 39 21.94 -7.53 -20.61
N PRO A 40 22.20 -6.78 -21.68
CA PRO A 40 21.41 -5.61 -22.01
C PRO A 40 19.99 -6.04 -22.38
N VAL A 41 18.99 -5.37 -21.79
CA VAL A 41 17.56 -5.67 -22.00
C VAL A 41 16.93 -4.63 -22.92
N ASN A 42 17.11 -3.35 -22.61
CA ASN A 42 16.45 -2.27 -23.34
C ASN A 42 17.30 -1.00 -23.37
N MET A 43 17.15 -0.24 -24.45
CA MET A 43 17.64 1.12 -24.57
C MET A 43 16.51 2.01 -25.08
N ILE A 44 16.05 2.94 -24.25
CA ILE A 44 14.93 3.83 -24.56
C ILE A 44 15.44 5.27 -24.54
N SER A 45 15.30 6.01 -25.64
CA SER A 45 15.63 7.43 -25.67
C SER A 45 14.72 8.24 -24.76
N PHE A 46 15.30 9.15 -23.99
CA PHE A 46 14.58 10.09 -23.14
C PHE A 46 14.97 11.53 -23.52
N GLY A 47 14.16 12.15 -24.35
CA GLY A 47 14.47 13.43 -24.99
C GLY A 47 15.69 13.34 -25.93
N ALA A 48 16.25 14.49 -26.30
CA ALA A 48 17.29 14.58 -27.33
C ALA A 48 18.70 14.14 -26.87
N LYS A 49 18.95 14.02 -25.55
CA LYS A 49 20.32 13.89 -25.02
C LYS A 49 20.48 12.81 -23.94
N LYS A 50 19.48 11.98 -23.68
CA LYS A 50 19.54 10.97 -22.61
C LYS A 50 18.92 9.65 -23.07
N TYR A 51 19.35 8.56 -22.46
CA TYR A 51 18.83 7.21 -22.67
C TYR A 51 18.61 6.52 -21.34
N PHE A 52 17.50 5.79 -21.22
CA PHE A 52 17.33 4.75 -20.23
C PHE A 52 17.95 3.47 -20.77
N LEU A 53 18.94 2.96 -20.05
CA LEU A 53 19.57 1.67 -20.35
C LEU A 53 19.17 0.69 -19.25
N SER A 54 18.60 -0.43 -19.66
CA SER A 54 18.20 -1.51 -18.78
C SER A 54 19.07 -2.73 -19.02
N ARG A 55 19.54 -3.37 -17.95
CA ARG A 55 20.30 -4.63 -17.99
C ARG A 55 19.79 -5.61 -16.96
N ARG A 56 19.91 -6.91 -17.24
CA ARG A 56 19.55 -8.01 -16.33
C ARG A 56 20.82 -8.80 -15.98
N PRO A 57 21.03 -9.21 -14.72
CA PRO A 57 22.12 -10.13 -14.40
C PRO A 57 21.94 -11.48 -15.09
N LYS A 58 23.03 -12.06 -15.60
CA LYS A 58 23.00 -13.43 -16.14
C LYS A 58 22.76 -14.44 -15.04
N THR A 59 22.09 -15.55 -15.35
CA THR A 59 21.82 -16.64 -14.39
C THR A 59 23.09 -17.12 -13.69
N GLU A 60 24.19 -17.22 -14.43
CA GLU A 60 25.51 -17.63 -13.91
C GLU A 60 26.14 -16.61 -12.94
N ALA A 61 25.76 -15.34 -13.05
CA ALA A 61 26.22 -14.25 -12.19
C ALA A 61 25.26 -13.96 -11.02
N LEU A 62 24.15 -14.70 -10.90
CA LEU A 62 23.21 -14.59 -9.79
C LEU A 62 23.84 -15.17 -8.52
N LEU A 63 24.52 -14.32 -7.77
CA LEU A 63 24.90 -14.64 -6.40
C LEU A 63 23.76 -14.26 -5.46
N PRO A 64 23.44 -15.09 -4.45
CA PRO A 64 22.57 -14.65 -3.37
C PRO A 64 23.26 -13.46 -2.70
N GLY A 65 22.64 -12.28 -2.74
CA GLY A 65 23.16 -11.09 -2.08
C GLY A 65 23.41 -11.39 -0.61
N GLY A 66 24.49 -10.85 -0.04
CA GLY A 66 24.95 -11.19 1.32
C GLY A 66 23.95 -10.95 2.46
N PHE A 67 22.80 -10.31 2.18
CA PHE A 67 21.72 -10.06 3.12
C PHE A 67 20.47 -10.94 2.89
N ILE A 68 20.50 -11.84 1.90
CA ILE A 68 19.38 -12.73 1.57
C ILE A 68 19.45 -13.96 2.47
N ASN A 69 18.46 -14.11 3.35
CA ASN A 69 18.27 -15.31 4.13
C ASN A 69 16.80 -15.69 4.11
N LEU A 70 16.45 -16.56 3.16
CA LEU A 70 15.07 -16.99 2.95
C LEU A 70 14.51 -17.72 4.17
N ALA A 71 15.34 -18.49 4.90
CA ALA A 71 14.90 -19.22 6.08
C ALA A 71 14.46 -18.27 7.20
N ILE A 72 15.24 -17.22 7.50
CA ILE A 72 14.86 -16.21 8.50
C ILE A 72 13.59 -15.48 8.06
N ALA A 73 13.48 -15.13 6.78
CA ALA A 73 12.30 -14.45 6.28
C ALA A 73 11.03 -15.33 6.34
N ALA A 74 11.16 -16.62 6.02
CA ALA A 74 10.09 -17.58 6.13
C ALA A 74 9.66 -17.78 7.59
N GLN A 75 10.62 -17.93 8.52
CA GLN A 75 10.34 -18.07 9.95
C GLN A 75 9.66 -16.82 10.54
N THR A 76 10.12 -15.62 10.18
CA THR A 76 9.50 -14.36 10.65
C THR A 76 8.08 -14.20 10.12
N THR A 77 7.84 -14.49 8.84
CA THR A 77 6.51 -14.46 8.24
C THR A 77 5.59 -15.53 8.85
N PHE A 78 6.10 -16.74 9.06
CA PHE A 78 5.38 -17.83 9.71
C PHE A 78 4.98 -17.45 11.14
N ALA A 79 5.93 -16.94 11.94
CA ALA A 79 5.68 -16.51 13.31
C ALA A 79 4.62 -15.39 13.37
N ALA A 80 4.68 -14.41 12.46
CA ALA A 80 3.67 -13.35 12.37
C ALA A 80 2.28 -13.90 12.06
N ARG A 81 2.17 -14.80 11.07
CA ARG A 81 0.89 -15.45 10.71
C ARG A 81 0.35 -16.34 11.82
N LEU A 82 1.21 -17.07 12.52
CA LEU A 82 0.82 -17.90 13.65
C LEU A 82 0.22 -17.04 14.78
N ARG A 83 0.87 -15.93 15.12
CA ARG A 83 0.37 -14.98 16.12
C ARG A 83 -0.98 -14.37 15.72
N LEU A 84 -1.14 -14.01 14.45
CA LEU A 84 -2.40 -13.52 13.91
C LEU A 84 -3.51 -14.58 14.01
N THR A 85 -3.20 -15.82 13.66
CA THR A 85 -4.16 -16.95 13.75
C THR A 85 -4.60 -17.19 15.20
N GLN A 86 -3.66 -17.16 16.15
CA GLN A 86 -3.98 -17.27 17.59
C GLN A 86 -4.90 -16.14 18.07
N ALA A 87 -4.70 -14.91 17.56
CA ALA A 87 -5.59 -13.79 17.87
C ALA A 87 -7.00 -14.02 17.29
N MET A 88 -7.08 -14.58 16.08
CA MET A 88 -8.36 -14.92 15.44
C MET A 88 -9.11 -16.03 16.18
N GLU A 89 -8.41 -17.08 16.62
CA GLU A 89 -8.98 -18.17 17.41
C GLU A 89 -9.56 -17.65 18.74
N LYS A 90 -8.86 -16.73 19.42
CA LYS A 90 -9.33 -16.12 20.67
C LYS A 90 -10.50 -15.16 20.48
N ALA A 91 -10.51 -14.38 19.39
CA ALA A 91 -11.63 -13.50 19.06
C ALA A 91 -12.91 -14.30 18.77
N GLY A 92 -12.76 -15.53 18.28
CA GLY A 92 -13.84 -16.33 17.71
C GLY A 92 -14.06 -15.98 16.24
N ILE A 93 -14.16 -17.01 15.40
CA ILE A 93 -14.33 -16.86 13.95
C ILE A 93 -15.66 -16.15 13.64
N GLU A 94 -16.69 -16.42 14.45
CA GLU A 94 -18.03 -15.85 14.34
C GLU A 94 -18.09 -14.34 14.61
N ASN A 95 -17.14 -13.82 15.40
CA ASN A 95 -17.06 -12.40 15.72
C ASN A 95 -16.11 -11.65 14.78
N MET A 96 -15.35 -12.34 13.93
CA MET A 96 -14.35 -11.74 13.06
C MET A 96 -15.00 -10.97 11.90
N ILE A 97 -14.60 -9.71 11.72
CA ILE A 97 -15.05 -8.86 10.59
C ILE A 97 -13.99 -8.82 9.50
N TYR A 98 -12.73 -8.61 9.88
CA TYR A 98 -11.64 -8.41 8.92
C TYR A 98 -10.29 -8.76 9.52
N CYS A 99 -9.37 -9.21 8.66
CA CYS A 99 -8.00 -9.51 9.03
C CYS A 99 -7.06 -9.08 7.89
N ASP A 100 -6.02 -8.34 8.24
CA ASP A 100 -4.87 -8.03 7.37
C ASP A 100 -3.59 -8.36 8.14
N THR A 101 -2.49 -8.51 7.39
CA THR A 101 -1.09 -8.76 7.77
C THR A 101 -0.72 -8.71 9.27
N ASP A 102 -1.11 -7.65 9.97
CA ASP A 102 -0.84 -7.37 11.38
C ASP A 102 -2.04 -6.74 12.13
N SER A 103 -3.23 -6.70 11.55
CA SER A 103 -4.44 -6.10 12.15
C SER A 103 -5.65 -7.03 12.07
N VAL A 104 -6.48 -6.98 13.11
CA VAL A 104 -7.75 -7.72 13.20
C VAL A 104 -8.86 -6.79 13.63
N ILE A 105 -10.02 -6.94 13.01
CA ILE A 105 -11.24 -6.22 13.37
C ILE A 105 -12.28 -7.29 13.75
N TYR A 106 -12.79 -7.21 14.97
CA TYR A 106 -13.73 -8.18 15.50
C TYR A 106 -14.84 -7.48 16.28
N LYS A 107 -15.97 -8.17 16.45
CA LYS A 107 -17.10 -7.75 17.29
C LYS A 107 -16.85 -8.22 18.71
N GLU A 108 -17.21 -7.39 19.67
CA GLU A 108 -17.03 -7.71 21.08
C GLU A 108 -18.25 -7.26 21.88
N SER A 109 -18.67 -8.08 22.84
CA SER A 109 -19.72 -7.74 23.79
C SER A 109 -19.19 -6.74 24.81
N ILE A 110 -20.01 -5.75 25.17
CA ILE A 110 -19.60 -4.70 26.12
C ILE A 110 -19.27 -5.35 27.47
N GLY A 111 -17.97 -5.33 27.84
CA GLY A 111 -17.48 -5.84 29.14
C GLY A 111 -16.69 -7.15 29.07
N GLU A 112 -16.64 -7.84 27.93
CA GLU A 112 -15.79 -9.01 27.72
C GLU A 112 -14.66 -8.65 26.77
N ASN A 113 -13.45 -8.39 27.26
CA ASN A 113 -12.31 -8.16 26.38
C ASN A 113 -11.56 -9.49 26.11
N LYS A 114 -11.94 -10.24 25.07
CA LYS A 114 -11.39 -11.58 24.78
C LYS A 114 -9.89 -11.55 24.42
N LEU A 115 -9.40 -10.40 23.94
CA LEU A 115 -8.01 -10.20 23.56
C LEU A 115 -7.13 -9.46 24.59
N GLU A 116 -7.62 -9.17 25.81
CA GLU A 116 -6.81 -8.50 26.86
C GLU A 116 -5.44 -9.13 27.03
N SER A 117 -5.37 -10.46 27.02
CA SER A 117 -4.12 -11.19 27.25
C SER A 117 -3.06 -10.97 26.15
N MET A 118 -3.46 -10.45 24.98
CA MET A 118 -2.59 -10.21 23.82
C MET A 118 -2.45 -8.72 23.50
N ARG A 119 -3.14 -7.86 24.25
CA ARG A 119 -3.06 -6.40 24.11
C ARG A 119 -1.88 -5.86 24.91
N GLY A 120 -1.22 -4.84 24.36
CA GLY A 120 -0.11 -4.19 25.03
C GLY A 120 0.64 -3.23 24.10
N GLU A 121 1.40 -2.31 24.69
CA GLU A 121 2.25 -1.35 23.98
C GLU A 121 3.66 -1.89 23.69
N GLN A 122 3.96 -3.09 24.18
CA GLN A 122 5.26 -3.74 24.00
C GLN A 122 5.38 -4.42 22.64
N LEU A 123 6.62 -4.61 22.18
CA LEU A 123 6.91 -5.25 20.90
C LEU A 123 6.31 -6.66 20.84
N GLY A 124 5.47 -6.92 19.83
CA GLY A 124 4.83 -8.22 19.61
C GLY A 124 3.43 -8.36 20.21
N PHE A 125 2.95 -7.36 20.95
CA PHE A 125 1.56 -7.26 21.38
C PHE A 125 0.70 -6.52 20.35
N LEU A 126 -0.60 -6.79 20.39
CA LEU A 126 -1.58 -6.08 19.57
C LEU A 126 -1.90 -4.74 20.25
N THR A 127 -1.64 -3.66 19.54
CA THR A 127 -1.98 -2.30 20.01
C THR A 127 -3.40 -1.96 19.58
N ASP A 128 -4.09 -1.17 20.41
CA ASP A 128 -5.40 -0.66 20.05
C ASP A 128 -5.24 0.54 19.13
N GLU A 129 -5.75 0.44 17.90
CA GLU A 129 -5.74 1.55 16.95
C GLU A 129 -6.83 2.59 17.26
N ILE A 130 -7.80 2.26 18.11
CA ILE A 130 -8.89 3.16 18.49
C ILE A 130 -8.42 4.05 19.64
N PRO A 131 -8.47 5.39 19.50
CA PRO A 131 -8.06 6.30 20.56
C PRO A 131 -8.86 6.09 21.85
N ALA A 132 -8.18 6.17 22.99
CA ALA A 132 -8.81 6.07 24.30
C ALA A 132 -9.98 7.06 24.42
N GLY A 133 -11.14 6.56 24.85
CA GLY A 133 -12.39 7.34 24.98
C GLY A 133 -13.34 7.25 23.78
N ARG A 134 -12.91 6.69 22.65
CA ARG A 134 -13.77 6.49 21.47
C ARG A 134 -14.23 5.04 21.34
N LYS A 135 -15.44 4.86 20.83
CA LYS A 135 -16.00 3.54 20.51
C LYS A 135 -16.16 3.39 19.01
N LEU A 136 -15.76 2.23 18.49
CA LEU A 136 -16.00 1.85 17.11
C LEU A 136 -17.46 1.41 16.96
N LYS A 137 -18.26 2.17 16.22
CA LYS A 137 -19.71 1.94 16.08
C LYS A 137 -20.04 1.14 14.84
N GLU A 138 -19.43 1.51 13.72
CA GLU A 138 -19.71 0.89 12.43
C GLU A 138 -18.40 0.65 11.68
N VAL A 139 -18.33 -0.51 11.03
CA VAL A 139 -17.24 -0.91 10.15
C VAL A 139 -17.85 -1.31 8.82
N VAL A 140 -17.28 -0.80 7.74
CA VAL A 140 -17.65 -1.18 6.38
C VAL A 140 -16.39 -1.71 5.70
N VAL A 141 -16.46 -2.94 5.19
CA VAL A 141 -15.38 -3.58 4.46
C VAL A 141 -15.88 -3.89 3.06
N MET A 142 -15.19 -3.37 2.05
CA MET A 142 -15.55 -3.61 0.66
C MET A 142 -14.66 -4.66 0.01
N ALA A 143 -13.36 -4.59 0.28
CA ALA A 143 -12.36 -5.42 -0.37
C ALA A 143 -11.10 -5.52 0.50
N PRO A 144 -10.16 -6.44 0.19
CA PRO A 144 -8.87 -6.50 0.85
C PRO A 144 -8.17 -5.13 0.80
N LYS A 145 -7.78 -4.60 1.96
CA LYS A 145 -7.14 -3.29 2.14
C LYS A 145 -8.01 -2.09 1.74
N MET A 146 -9.34 -2.28 1.74
CA MET A 146 -10.34 -1.24 1.52
C MET A 146 -11.46 -1.33 2.56
N TYR A 147 -11.36 -0.50 3.61
CA TYR A 147 -12.31 -0.46 4.71
C TYR A 147 -12.48 0.95 5.29
N ALA A 148 -13.62 1.16 5.93
CA ALA A 148 -14.03 2.42 6.54
C ALA A 148 -14.51 2.18 7.97
N LEU A 149 -14.04 3.01 8.90
CA LEU A 149 -14.33 2.94 10.32
C LEU A 149 -15.06 4.21 10.73
N ARG A 150 -16.17 4.05 11.45
CA ARG A 150 -16.88 5.15 12.13
C ARG A 150 -16.71 5.01 13.63
N MET A 151 -16.04 5.99 14.21
CA MET A 151 -15.78 6.10 15.64
C MET A 151 -16.67 7.20 16.24
N GLU A 152 -17.15 6.99 17.46
CA GLU A 152 -17.95 7.96 18.20
C GLU A 152 -17.26 8.27 19.53
N ASP A 153 -17.14 9.55 19.84
CA ASP A 153 -16.61 10.02 21.12
C ASP A 153 -17.72 10.08 22.18
N GLN A 154 -17.35 10.20 23.46
CA GLN A 154 -18.30 10.39 24.56
C GLN A 154 -19.15 11.67 24.41
N GLN A 155 -18.68 12.62 23.61
CA GLN A 155 -19.36 13.88 23.30
C GLN A 155 -20.20 13.84 21.99
N VAL A 156 -20.51 12.65 21.45
CA VAL A 156 -21.36 12.45 20.24
C VAL A 156 -20.73 13.00 18.94
N THR A 157 -19.46 13.40 18.96
CA THR A 157 -18.74 13.74 17.73
C THR A 157 -18.36 12.46 16.99
N SER A 158 -18.84 12.30 15.76
CA SER A 158 -18.49 11.18 14.87
C SER A 158 -17.19 11.48 14.11
N SER A 159 -16.21 10.58 14.20
CA SER A 159 -14.97 10.61 13.43
C SER A 159 -14.94 9.45 12.44
N TYR A 160 -14.42 9.71 11.23
CA TYR A 160 -14.36 8.73 10.16
C TYR A 160 -12.91 8.48 9.76
N SER A 161 -12.55 7.20 9.62
CA SER A 161 -11.24 6.78 9.12
C SER A 161 -11.43 5.86 7.92
N VAL A 162 -10.93 6.29 6.76
CA VAL A 162 -11.01 5.53 5.51
C VAL A 162 -9.62 5.02 5.14
N LYS A 163 -9.52 3.72 4.86
CA LYS A 163 -8.29 3.06 4.43
C LYS A 163 -8.56 2.42 3.07
N ALA A 164 -8.01 3.01 2.01
CA ALA A 164 -8.18 2.54 0.63
C ALA A 164 -6.81 2.41 -0.03
N LYS A 165 -6.24 1.19 -0.05
CA LYS A 165 -4.96 0.95 -0.71
C LYS A 165 -5.12 0.89 -2.23
N GLY A 166 -4.21 1.57 -2.94
CA GLY A 166 -4.24 1.69 -4.39
C GLY A 166 -4.95 2.94 -4.91
N VAL A 167 -5.62 3.69 -4.02
CA VAL A 167 -6.23 4.97 -4.36
C VAL A 167 -5.53 6.12 -3.65
N SER A 168 -5.21 7.19 -4.39
CA SER A 168 -4.74 8.43 -3.80
C SER A 168 -5.90 9.20 -3.19
N LEU A 169 -5.92 9.31 -1.86
CA LEU A 169 -6.91 10.10 -1.10
C LEU A 169 -6.62 11.61 -1.22
N THR A 170 -6.86 12.17 -2.40
CA THR A 170 -6.95 13.62 -2.62
C THR A 170 -8.33 14.10 -2.19
N SER A 171 -8.51 15.37 -1.79
CA SER A 171 -9.83 15.91 -1.37
C SER A 171 -10.99 15.48 -2.28
N LYS A 172 -10.84 15.60 -3.61
CA LYS A 172 -11.85 15.12 -4.59
C LYS A 172 -12.14 13.62 -4.53
N ASN A 173 -11.11 12.80 -4.33
CA ASN A 173 -11.26 11.34 -4.24
C ASN A 173 -11.75 10.90 -2.86
N SER A 174 -11.46 11.65 -1.81
CA SER A 174 -11.96 11.41 -0.45
C SER A 174 -13.46 11.71 -0.34
N GLU A 175 -13.97 12.65 -1.14
CA GLU A 175 -15.41 12.87 -1.30
C GLU A 175 -16.08 11.68 -2.00
N ALA A 176 -15.47 11.15 -3.07
CA ALA A 176 -15.97 9.99 -3.80
C ALA A 176 -15.88 8.67 -3.00
N ILE A 177 -14.81 8.49 -2.22
CA ILE A 177 -14.59 7.33 -1.35
C ILE A 177 -14.81 7.74 0.11
N SER A 178 -16.04 8.14 0.41
CA SER A 178 -16.47 8.47 1.76
C SER A 178 -17.03 7.23 2.48
N PHE A 179 -17.12 7.29 3.81
CA PHE A 179 -17.75 6.23 4.61
C PHE A 179 -19.19 5.93 4.14
N ASN A 180 -19.96 6.97 3.82
CA ASN A 180 -21.36 6.84 3.41
C ASN A 180 -21.47 6.15 2.04
N THR A 181 -20.66 6.58 1.07
CA THR A 181 -20.65 6.00 -0.27
C THR A 181 -20.26 4.53 -0.22
N MET A 182 -19.23 4.17 0.57
CA MET A 182 -18.84 2.77 0.76
C MET A 182 -19.96 1.95 1.42
N LYS A 183 -20.67 2.52 2.40
CA LYS A 183 -21.80 1.85 3.07
C LYS A 183 -22.96 1.58 2.13
N GLU A 184 -23.33 2.55 1.29
CA GLU A 184 -24.38 2.40 0.28
C GLU A 184 -24.00 1.33 -0.73
N THR A 185 -22.80 1.41 -1.30
CA THR A 185 -22.26 0.42 -2.25
C THR A 185 -22.33 -1.02 -1.68
N VAL A 186 -21.92 -1.22 -0.43
CA VAL A 186 -21.99 -2.54 0.22
C VAL A 186 -23.42 -2.99 0.47
N LYS A 187 -24.34 -2.08 0.82
CA LYS A 187 -25.75 -2.42 1.00
C LYS A 187 -26.37 -2.83 -0.33
N ASP A 188 -26.11 -2.08 -1.39
CA ASP A 188 -26.61 -2.36 -2.73
C ASP A 188 -26.08 -3.71 -3.22
N PHE A 189 -24.81 -4.00 -2.95
CA PHE A 189 -24.22 -5.31 -3.24
C PHE A 189 -24.91 -6.45 -2.47
N ILE A 190 -25.27 -6.24 -1.20
CA ILE A 190 -25.99 -7.24 -0.39
C ILE A 190 -27.43 -7.44 -0.90
N SER A 191 -28.11 -6.38 -1.32
CA SER A 191 -29.51 -6.46 -1.77
C SER A 191 -29.68 -6.97 -3.20
N GLU A 192 -28.85 -6.49 -4.13
CA GLU A 192 -29.01 -6.73 -5.58
C GLU A 192 -27.95 -7.67 -6.14
N GLY A 193 -26.91 -8.00 -5.38
CA GLY A 193 -25.80 -8.86 -5.82
C GLY A 193 -24.83 -8.20 -6.81
N ILE A 194 -25.16 -7.00 -7.29
CA ILE A 194 -24.36 -6.19 -8.23
C ILE A 194 -24.36 -4.76 -7.68
N SER A 195 -23.21 -4.11 -7.67
CA SER A 195 -23.09 -2.72 -7.25
C SER A 195 -22.16 -1.98 -8.21
N GLU A 196 -22.45 -0.71 -8.46
CA GLU A 196 -21.60 0.13 -9.28
C GLU A 196 -20.22 0.32 -8.64
N PRO A 197 -19.13 0.20 -9.41
CA PRO A 197 -17.80 0.34 -8.85
C PRO A 197 -17.52 1.78 -8.42
N LEU A 198 -16.89 1.96 -7.25
CA LEU A 198 -16.38 3.26 -6.83
C LEU A 198 -15.25 3.72 -7.77
N VAL A 199 -15.49 4.82 -8.48
CA VAL A 199 -14.51 5.41 -9.41
C VAL A 199 -13.80 6.57 -8.74
N ALA A 200 -12.48 6.46 -8.59
CA ALA A 200 -11.62 7.54 -8.15
C ALA A 200 -10.64 7.97 -9.25
N LYS A 201 -10.29 9.25 -9.27
CA LYS A 201 -9.35 9.77 -10.27
C LYS A 201 -7.93 9.36 -9.90
N MET A 202 -7.33 8.48 -10.70
CA MET A 202 -5.91 8.14 -10.55
C MET A 202 -5.05 9.33 -10.96
N MET A 203 -4.35 9.92 -10.00
CA MET A 203 -3.27 10.87 -10.30
C MET A 203 -2.06 10.08 -10.79
N THR A 204 -1.94 9.93 -12.10
CA THR A 204 -0.69 9.43 -12.68
C THR A 204 0.29 10.59 -12.70
N PHE A 205 1.36 10.53 -11.93
CA PHE A 205 2.56 11.29 -12.25
C PHE A 205 3.11 10.69 -13.55
N LYS A 206 2.59 11.14 -14.69
CA LYS A 206 3.33 10.95 -15.95
C LYS A 206 4.64 11.68 -15.74
N ARG A 207 5.77 10.97 -15.88
CA ARG A 207 7.06 11.62 -16.14
C ARG A 207 6.88 12.33 -17.47
N GLY A 208 6.49 13.60 -17.42
CA GLY A 208 6.38 14.43 -18.60
C GLY A 208 7.73 14.48 -19.30
N ASP A 209 7.70 14.58 -20.62
CA ASP A 209 8.89 14.98 -21.39
C ASP A 209 9.33 16.41 -21.03
N ASN A 210 8.45 17.22 -20.39
CA ASN A 210 8.76 18.54 -19.85
C ASN A 210 8.23 18.74 -18.42
N ALA A 211 9.05 19.38 -17.57
CA ALA A 211 8.81 19.56 -16.14
C ALA A 211 7.76 20.62 -15.76
N LEU A 212 7.03 21.20 -16.73
CA LEU A 212 6.15 22.36 -16.51
C LEU A 212 4.68 22.19 -16.93
N ASP A 213 4.28 21.03 -17.45
CA ASP A 213 2.89 20.83 -17.95
C ASP A 213 1.82 20.69 -16.85
N GLY A 214 2.19 20.86 -15.58
CA GLY A 214 1.26 20.96 -14.44
C GLY A 214 0.74 22.38 -14.17
N HIS A 215 1.26 23.40 -14.87
CA HIS A 215 0.85 24.79 -14.69
C HIS A 215 0.31 25.39 -15.99
N HIS A 216 -0.89 24.96 -16.41
CA HIS A 216 -1.67 25.82 -17.29
C HIS A 216 -3.17 25.82 -16.98
N ARG A 217 -3.64 27.05 -16.72
CA ARG A 217 -5.01 27.58 -16.68
C ARG A 217 -5.85 27.37 -15.41
N GLN A 218 -5.76 28.37 -14.54
CA GLN A 218 -6.95 29.16 -14.20
C GLN A 218 -6.63 30.65 -14.37
N THR A 219 -6.97 31.21 -15.53
CA THR A 219 -7.44 32.59 -15.66
C THR A 219 -8.17 32.70 -17.01
N SER A 220 -9.46 32.44 -16.98
CA SER A 220 -10.39 33.01 -17.95
C SER A 220 -11.07 34.20 -17.27
N GLN A 221 -10.80 35.42 -17.75
CA GLN A 221 -11.81 36.47 -17.81
C GLN A 221 -11.62 37.22 -19.15
N PRO A 222 -12.67 37.33 -19.98
CA PRO A 222 -12.80 38.45 -20.90
C PRO A 222 -13.37 39.64 -20.11
N LYS A 223 -12.83 40.84 -20.31
CA LYS A 223 -13.56 42.08 -20.02
C LYS A 223 -13.33 43.05 -21.15
N ASP A 224 -14.46 43.54 -21.64
CA ASP A 224 -14.66 44.56 -22.67
C ASP A 224 -13.89 45.86 -22.38
N GLY A 225 -13.59 46.58 -23.46
CA GLY A 225 -12.99 47.91 -23.48
C GLY A 225 -12.42 48.22 -24.85
#